data_AF-A0A6C2USW0-F1
#
_entry.id   AF-A0A6C2USW0-F1
#
_cell.length_a   1.000
_cell.length_b   1.000
_cell.length_c   1.000
_cell.angle_alpha   90.00
_cell.angle_beta   90.00
_cell.angle_gamma   90.00
#
_symmetry.space_group_name_H-M   'P 1'
#
loop_
_entity.id
_entity.type
_entity.pdbx_description
1 polymer ?
#
loop_
_entity_poly.entity_id
_entity_poly.type
_entity_poly.pdbx_seq_one_letter_code
_entity_poly.pdbx_strand_id
1 'polypeptide(L)' 'MGMSITEIKAMSRPELLLAMEMLWDELCHQGQEPESPAWHKDVLEARQAKIAEGHTEYLTIDEVKKRLRP' A
#
# COMPACT_ATOMS: atom_id res chain seq x y z
N MET A 1 -23.58 10.73 9.67
CA MET A 1 -23.65 9.42 10.36
C MET A 1 -22.67 8.51 9.65
N GLY A 2 -21.73 7.91 10.36
CA GLY A 2 -20.81 6.92 9.78
C GLY A 2 -21.48 5.55 9.72
N MET A 3 -20.94 4.64 8.90
CA MET A 3 -21.40 3.25 8.86
C MET A 3 -21.23 2.58 10.23
N SER A 4 -22.27 1.88 10.68
CA SER A 4 -22.24 1.08 11.89
C SER A 4 -21.73 -0.34 11.63
N ILE A 5 -21.18 -0.97 12.66
CA ILE A 5 -20.72 -2.36 12.60
C ILE A 5 -21.86 -3.32 12.25
N THR A 6 -23.08 -3.01 12.68
CA THR A 6 -24.26 -3.83 12.38
C THR A 6 -24.60 -3.81 10.89
N GLU A 7 -24.51 -2.66 10.23
CA GLU A 7 -24.71 -2.53 8.78
C GLU A 7 -23.63 -3.27 7.99
N ILE A 8 -22.37 -3.16 8.40
CA ILE A 8 -21.25 -3.89 7.78
C ILE A 8 -21.45 -5.41 7.89
N LYS A 9 -21.92 -5.91 9.03
CA LYS A 9 -22.19 -7.35 9.22
C LYS A 9 -23.32 -7.89 8.35
N ALA A 10 -24.23 -7.02 7.91
CA ALA A 10 -25.34 -7.41 7.04
C ALA A 10 -24.94 -7.50 5.55
N MET A 11 -23.79 -6.92 5.17
CA MET A 11 -23.29 -6.96 3.79
C MET A 11 -22.82 -8.36 3.40
N SER A 12 -23.14 -8.74 2.17
CA SER A 12 -22.52 -9.87 1.49
C SER A 12 -21.04 -9.61 1.21
N ARG A 13 -20.29 -10.66 0.89
CA ARG A 13 -18.86 -10.54 0.56
C ARG A 13 -18.58 -9.54 -0.59
N PRO A 14 -19.33 -9.56 -1.72
CA PRO A 14 -19.13 -8.58 -2.79
C PRO A 14 -19.41 -7.14 -2.34
N GLU A 15 -20.46 -6.92 -1.55
CA GLU A 15 -20.80 -5.59 -1.04
C GLU A 15 -19.73 -5.05 -0.09
N LEU A 16 -19.16 -5.90 0.77
CA LEU A 16 -18.03 -5.52 1.62
C LEU A 16 -16.81 -5.08 0.80
N LEU A 17 -16.48 -5.82 -0.26
CA LEU A 17 -15.36 -5.49 -1.13
C LEU A 17 -15.60 -4.16 -1.85
N LEU A 18 -16.80 -3.96 -2.41
CA LEU A 18 -17.14 -2.70 -3.07
C LEU A 18 -17.10 -1.52 -2.11
N ALA A 19 -17.61 -1.69 -0.88
CA ALA A 19 -17.53 -0.67 0.15
C ALA A 19 -16.08 -0.34 0.52
N MET A 20 -15.19 -1.34 0.60
CA MET A 20 -13.76 -1.11 0.81
C MET A 20 -13.12 -0.32 -0.33
N GLU A 21 -13.40 -0.66 -1.58
CA GLU A 21 -12.86 0.06 -2.74
C GLU A 21 -13.33 1.52 -2.77
N MET A 22 -14.60 1.78 -2.50
CA MET A 22 -15.15 3.14 -2.44
C MET A 22 -14.52 3.97 -1.33
N LEU A 23 -14.34 3.38 -0.14
CA LEU A 23 -13.65 4.05 0.96
C LEU A 23 -12.18 4.33 0.63
N TRP A 24 -11.51 3.38 -0.02
CA TRP A 24 -10.12 3.54 -0.42
C TRP A 24 -9.95 4.66 -1.43
N ASP A 25 -10.78 4.68 -2.47
CA ASP A 25 -10.79 5.72 -3.50
C ASP A 25 -11.00 7.12 -2.89
N GLU A 26 -11.96 7.24 -1.97
CA GLU A 26 -12.22 8.48 -1.26
C GLU A 26 -11.03 8.95 -0.42
N LEU A 27 -10.41 8.04 0.35
CA LEU A 27 -9.25 8.34 1.18
C LEU A 27 -8.03 8.77 0.35
N CYS A 28 -7.86 8.20 -0.84
CA CYS A 28 -6.79 8.58 -1.76
C CYS A 28 -7.01 9.96 -2.40
N HIS A 29 -8.25 10.37 -2.67
CA HIS A 29 -8.54 11.56 -3.47
C HIS A 29 -9.00 12.79 -2.66
N GLN A 30 -9.44 12.62 -1.41
CA GLN A 30 -9.94 13.73 -0.58
C GLN A 30 -8.98 14.19 0.53
N GLY A 31 -7.89 13.46 0.78
CA GLY A 31 -6.88 13.83 1.76
C GLY A 31 -5.76 14.66 1.14
N GLN A 32 -5.18 15.58 1.94
CA GLN A 32 -3.79 15.97 1.70
C GLN A 32 -2.95 14.70 1.83
N GLU A 33 -2.19 14.33 0.79
CA GLU A 33 -1.25 13.22 0.91
C GLU A 33 -0.40 13.43 2.16
N PRO A 34 -0.29 12.42 3.05
CA PRO A 34 0.53 12.56 4.24
C PRO A 34 1.96 12.88 3.79
N GLU A 35 2.58 13.88 4.41
CA GLU A 35 3.98 14.16 4.13
C GLU A 35 4.81 12.91 4.39
N SER A 36 5.63 12.56 3.39
CA SER A 36 6.59 11.48 3.56
C SER A 36 7.46 11.76 4.79
N PRO A 37 7.77 10.75 5.62
CA PRO A 37 8.68 10.92 6.74
C PRO A 37 10.02 11.49 6.27
N ALA A 38 10.69 12.29 7.11
CA ALA A 38 11.96 12.93 6.76
C ALA A 38 13.02 11.93 6.25
N TRP A 39 13.07 10.73 6.84
CA TRP A 39 14.01 9.66 6.44
C TRP A 39 13.70 9.03 5.07
N HIS A 40 12.48 9.20 4.55
CA HIS A 40 12.04 8.52 3.33
C HIS A 40 12.91 8.90 2.13
N LYS A 41 13.24 10.19 2.02
CA LYS A 41 14.12 10.71 0.97
C LYS A 41 15.50 10.06 1.02
N ASP A 42 16.13 10.01 2.19
CA ASP A 42 17.47 9.46 2.36
C ASP A 42 17.53 7.97 1.93
N VAL A 43 16.50 7.20 2.26
CA VAL A 43 16.38 5.79 1.86
C VAL A 43 16.24 5.64 0.34
N LEU A 44 15.45 6.51 -0.30
CA LEU A 44 15.28 6.49 -1.76
C LEU A 44 16.58 6.88 -2.48
N GLU A 45 17.27 7.92 -2.01
CA GLU A 45 18.56 8.35 -2.57
C GLU A 45 19.61 7.24 -2.45
N ALA A 46 19.72 6.60 -1.28
CA ALA A 46 20.64 5.48 -1.08
C ALA A 46 20.34 4.28 -2.00
N ARG A 47 19.06 4.00 -2.26
CA ARG A 47 18.65 2.94 -3.20
C ARG A 47 18.96 3.33 -4.64
N GLN A 48 18.70 4.58 -5.02
CA GLN A 48 18.98 5.09 -6.37
C GLN A 48 20.48 5.05 -6.69
N ALA A 49 21.33 5.41 -5.72
CA ALA A 49 22.79 5.31 -5.86
C ALA A 49 23.24 3.86 -6.10
N LYS A 50 22.76 2.91 -5.30
CA LYS A 50 23.06 1.48 -5.50
C LYS A 50 22.63 0.96 -6.87
N ILE A 51 21.54 1.48 -7.42
CA ILE A 51 21.08 1.12 -8.77
C ILE A 51 22.06 1.67 -9.80
N ALA A 52 22.43 2.95 -9.69
CA ALA A 52 23.36 3.63 -10.60
C ALA A 52 24.76 3.01 -10.59
N GLU A 53 25.23 2.56 -9.43
CA GLU A 53 26.54 1.90 -9.25
C GLU A 53 26.54 0.43 -9.68
N GLY A 54 25.38 -0.14 -10.04
CA GLY A 54 25.25 -1.56 -10.40
C GLY A 54 25.35 -2.52 -9.20
N HIS A 55 25.18 -2.02 -7.98
CA HIS A 55 25.25 -2.77 -6.73
C HIS A 55 23.87 -3.24 -6.23
N THR A 56 22.89 -3.34 -7.13
CA THR A 56 21.51 -3.74 -6.79
C THR A 56 21.23 -5.15 -7.28
N GLU A 57 20.70 -5.98 -6.39
CA GLU A 57 20.11 -7.27 -6.72
C GLU A 57 18.62 -7.10 -7.02
N TYR A 58 18.20 -7.61 -8.17
CA TYR A 58 16.80 -7.64 -8.57
C TYR A 58 16.23 -9.03 -8.31
N LEU A 59 15.02 -9.07 -7.78
CA LEU A 59 14.29 -10.31 -7.58
C LEU A 59 13.08 -10.32 -8.50
N THR A 60 12.85 -11.46 -9.11
CA THR A 60 11.58 -11.80 -9.75
C THR A 60 10.46 -11.84 -8.70
N ILE A 61 9.23 -11.65 -9.15
CA ILE A 61 8.04 -11.76 -8.29
C ILE A 61 7.99 -13.14 -7.61
N ASP A 62 8.42 -14.20 -8.29
CA ASP A 62 8.43 -15.56 -7.72
C ASP A 62 9.47 -15.72 -6.61
N GLU A 63 10.66 -15.12 -6.76
CA GLU A 63 11.67 -15.09 -5.69
C GLU A 63 11.19 -14.31 -4.47
N VAL A 64 10.54 -13.16 -4.69
CA VAL A 64 9.94 -12.37 -3.61
C VAL A 64 8.86 -13.17 -2.88
N LYS A 65 7.95 -13.83 -3.61
CA LYS A 65 6.91 -14.68 -3.04
C LYS A 65 7.48 -15.83 -2.20
N LYS A 66 8.60 -16.43 -2.62
CA LYS A 66 9.27 -17.49 -1.84
C LYS A 66 9.87 -16.92 -0.54
N ARG A 67 10.48 -15.73 -0.60
CA ARG A 67 11.10 -15.09 0.56
C ARG A 67 10.10 -14.61 1.62
N LEU A 68 8.92 -14.14 1.18
CA LEU A 68 7.92 -13.51 2.05
C LEU A 68 6.80 -14.45 2.51
N ARG A 69 6.82 -15.73 2.13
CA ARG A 69 5.89 -16.69 2.73
C ARG A 69 6.27 -16.92 4.20
N PRO A 70 5.32 -16.81 5.14
CA PRO A 70 5.55 -17.16 6.53
C PRO A 70 5.87 -18.64 6.71
#